data_AF-A0A934ASA3-F1
#
_entry.id   AF-A0A934ASA3-F1
#
_cell.length_a   1.000
_cell.length_b   1.000
_cell.length_c   1.000
_cell.angle_alpha   90.00
_cell.angle_beta   90.00
_cell.angle_gamma   90.00
#
_symmetry.space_group_name_H-M   'P 1'
#
loop_
_entity.id
_entity.type
_entity.pdbx_description
1 polymer ?
#
loop_
_entity_poly.entity_id
_entity_poly.type
_entity_poly.pdbx_seq_one_letter_code
_entity_poly.pdbx_strand_id
1 'polypeptide(L)'
;MKLLASRRCYYGFDGRSWAFATIVGLLSNFKSQRSSGDLNDFILWLKQEQHADIAASVQNNELLLQQLSSILSVNHDDLINRLIELDMLMSSVAGQMKEFSGLAGVLYPQLNISPQAVSIIQQLVSSGAKMFMERKFMTGNLNQYILLEGGVGTITYNEARFIEDDLDTLVKIGLLRMDVASKGSRRFHITRSAVDFVKIVDH
;
A
#
# COMPACT_ATOMS: atom_id res chain seq x y z
N MET A 1 -7.54 -33.37 -50.55
CA MET A 1 -6.94 -32.10 -51.04
C MET A 1 -8.09 -31.09 -51.07
N LYS A 2 -8.27 -30.09 -50.20
CA LYS A 2 -7.40 -29.30 -49.32
C LYS A 2 -8.07 -29.09 -47.95
N LEU A 3 -7.26 -29.12 -46.91
CA LEU A 3 -7.51 -28.51 -45.60
C LEU A 3 -7.65 -26.99 -45.77
N LEU A 4 -8.63 -26.37 -45.13
CA LEU A 4 -8.57 -24.94 -44.80
C LEU A 4 -8.61 -24.81 -43.28
N ALA A 5 -7.41 -24.55 -42.76
CA ALA A 5 -7.12 -24.34 -41.38
C ALA A 5 -7.76 -23.04 -40.86
N SER A 6 -8.36 -23.20 -39.68
CA SER A 6 -8.61 -22.19 -38.66
C SER A 6 -7.53 -21.11 -38.62
N ARG A 7 -7.94 -19.84 -38.75
CA ARG A 7 -7.17 -18.70 -38.25
C ARG A 7 -7.83 -18.21 -36.97
N ARG A 8 -7.45 -18.80 -35.84
CA ARG A 8 -7.57 -18.11 -34.55
C ARG A 8 -6.48 -17.05 -34.51
N CYS A 9 -6.88 -15.79 -34.52
CA CYS A 9 -6.02 -14.69 -34.13
C CYS A 9 -5.64 -14.89 -32.66
N TYR A 10 -4.41 -15.32 -32.42
CA TYR A 10 -3.76 -15.18 -31.13
C TYR A 10 -3.43 -13.69 -30.97
N TYR A 11 -4.23 -12.97 -30.20
CA TYR A 11 -3.73 -11.78 -29.53
C TYR A 11 -2.67 -12.26 -28.54
N GLY A 12 -1.41 -12.09 -28.89
CA GLY A 12 -0.29 -12.26 -27.99
C GLY A 12 -0.33 -11.15 -26.95
N PHE A 13 -1.00 -11.42 -25.84
CA PHE A 13 -0.72 -10.72 -24.59
C PHE A 13 0.54 -11.39 -24.03
N ASP A 14 1.63 -10.64 -23.99
CA ASP A 14 2.93 -11.13 -23.52
C ASP A 14 2.77 -11.67 -22.10
N GLY A 15 3.15 -12.93 -21.93
CA GLY A 15 2.73 -13.77 -20.81
C GLY A 15 3.53 -13.50 -19.54
N ARG A 16 2.78 -13.27 -18.45
CA ARG A 16 3.16 -13.23 -17.02
C ARG A 16 3.54 -11.86 -16.45
N SER A 17 2.56 -10.96 -16.39
CA SER A 17 2.45 -10.05 -15.25
C SER A 17 1.58 -10.71 -14.19
N TRP A 18 2.18 -11.50 -13.30
CA TRP A 18 1.48 -11.80 -12.05
C TRP A 18 1.40 -10.48 -11.28
N ALA A 19 0.19 -9.97 -11.10
CA ALA A 19 0.02 -8.85 -10.20
C ALA A 19 0.36 -9.33 -8.79
N PHE A 20 1.19 -8.57 -8.08
CA PHE A 20 1.48 -8.78 -6.65
C PHE A 20 0.20 -9.09 -5.85
N ALA A 21 -0.91 -8.41 -6.18
CA ALA A 21 -2.24 -8.63 -5.59
C ALA A 21 -2.75 -10.09 -5.70
N THR A 22 -2.47 -10.80 -6.80
CA THR A 22 -2.87 -12.20 -6.97
C THR A 22 -2.15 -13.10 -5.98
N ILE A 23 -0.82 -12.95 -5.84
CA ILE A 23 -0.02 -13.77 -4.92
C ILE A 23 -0.43 -13.48 -3.46
N VAL A 24 -0.64 -12.20 -3.12
CA VAL A 24 -1.13 -11.79 -1.80
C VAL A 24 -2.50 -12.37 -1.51
N GLY A 25 -3.45 -12.29 -2.45
CA GLY A 25 -4.79 -12.86 -2.28
C GLY A 25 -4.77 -14.37 -2.06
N LEU A 26 -3.89 -15.09 -2.78
CA LEU A 26 -3.69 -16.53 -2.61
C LEU A 26 -3.05 -16.87 -1.26
N LEU A 27 -2.08 -16.08 -0.79
CA LEU A 27 -1.51 -16.21 0.55
C LEU A 27 -2.58 -16.00 1.63
N SER A 28 -3.40 -14.96 1.50
CA SER A 28 -4.51 -14.68 2.42
C SER A 28 -5.51 -15.82 2.46
N ASN A 29 -5.89 -16.37 1.30
CA ASN A 29 -6.84 -17.49 1.24
C ASN A 29 -6.24 -18.79 1.79
N PHE A 30 -4.97 -19.08 1.50
CA PHE A 30 -4.29 -20.23 2.07
C PHE A 30 -4.22 -20.15 3.60
N LYS A 31 -3.78 -18.99 4.12
CA LYS A 31 -3.63 -18.79 5.56
C LYS A 31 -4.97 -18.68 6.29
N SER A 32 -6.05 -18.22 5.66
CA SER A 32 -7.38 -18.26 6.30
C SER A 32 -7.91 -19.69 6.47
N GLN A 33 -7.51 -20.61 5.58
CA GLN A 33 -7.94 -22.01 5.61
C GLN A 33 -7.00 -22.90 6.44
N ARG A 34 -5.73 -22.54 6.56
CA ARG A 34 -4.68 -23.41 7.14
C ARG A 34 -3.70 -22.62 8.01
N SER A 35 -3.33 -23.21 9.15
CA SER A 35 -2.25 -22.68 10.02
C SER A 35 -0.84 -23.09 9.59
N SER A 36 -0.73 -23.96 8.58
CA SER A 36 0.53 -24.46 8.05
C SER A 36 1.48 -23.34 7.61
N GLY A 37 2.76 -23.46 7.98
CA GLY A 37 3.85 -22.61 7.50
C GLY A 37 4.72 -23.27 6.44
N ASP A 38 4.33 -24.46 5.95
CA ASP A 38 5.12 -25.21 4.98
C ASP A 38 4.86 -24.71 3.55
N LEU A 39 5.94 -24.36 2.86
CA LEU A 39 5.93 -23.94 1.46
C LEU A 39 5.44 -25.06 0.53
N ASN A 40 5.76 -26.32 0.82
CA ASN A 40 5.32 -27.44 -0.02
C ASN A 40 3.80 -27.63 0.07
N ASP A 41 3.23 -27.48 1.26
CA ASP A 41 1.78 -27.50 1.47
C ASP A 41 1.09 -26.35 0.71
N PHE A 42 1.67 -25.16 0.73
CA PHE A 42 1.18 -24.03 -0.09
C PHE A 42 1.21 -24.34 -1.60
N ILE A 43 2.32 -24.90 -2.11
CA ILE A 43 2.44 -25.27 -3.53
C ILE A 43 1.43 -26.36 -3.91
N LEU A 44 1.19 -27.33 -3.02
CA LEU A 44 0.19 -28.37 -3.24
C LEU A 44 -1.22 -27.77 -3.25
N TRP A 45 -1.52 -26.88 -2.32
CA TRP A 45 -2.79 -26.15 -2.27
C TRP A 45 -3.03 -25.35 -3.55
N LEU A 46 -2.03 -24.63 -4.06
CA LEU A 46 -2.14 -23.91 -5.34
C LEU A 46 -2.54 -24.83 -6.49
N LYS A 47 -1.96 -26.04 -6.57
CA LYS A 47 -2.31 -27.02 -7.61
C LYS A 47 -3.74 -27.54 -7.45
N GLN A 48 -4.21 -27.72 -6.22
CA GLN A 48 -5.57 -28.18 -5.92
C GLN A 48 -6.61 -27.13 -6.29
N GLU A 49 -6.34 -25.86 -6.00
CA GLU A 49 -7.22 -24.71 -6.30
C GLU A 49 -7.08 -24.20 -7.74
N GLN A 50 -6.62 -25.04 -8.67
CA GLN A 50 -6.48 -24.73 -10.11
C GLN A 50 -5.49 -23.59 -10.45
N HIS A 51 -4.55 -23.29 -9.56
CA HIS A 51 -3.44 -22.34 -9.76
C HIS A 51 -2.11 -23.04 -10.07
N ALA A 52 -2.15 -24.06 -10.95
CA ALA A 52 -1.00 -24.92 -11.26
C ALA A 52 0.15 -24.19 -11.98
N ASP A 53 -0.17 -23.17 -12.76
CA ASP A 53 0.76 -22.28 -13.45
C ASP A 53 1.54 -21.36 -12.49
N ILE A 54 0.88 -20.84 -11.45
CA ILE A 54 1.50 -20.11 -10.36
C ILE A 54 2.39 -21.06 -9.56
N ALA A 55 1.90 -22.26 -9.22
CA ALA A 55 2.68 -23.27 -8.52
C ALA A 55 3.96 -23.64 -9.28
N ALA A 56 3.86 -23.87 -10.60
CA ALA A 56 5.02 -24.14 -11.45
C ALA A 56 5.98 -22.94 -11.52
N SER A 57 5.47 -21.71 -11.58
CA SER A 57 6.31 -20.50 -11.60
C SER A 57 7.05 -20.30 -10.28
N VAL A 58 6.39 -20.54 -9.14
CA VAL A 58 7.01 -20.55 -7.81
C VAL A 58 8.12 -21.59 -7.76
N GLN A 59 7.83 -22.84 -8.15
CA GLN A 59 8.80 -23.93 -8.13
C GLN A 59 10.04 -23.67 -9.02
N ASN A 60 9.89 -22.92 -10.10
CA ASN A 60 10.98 -22.60 -11.03
C ASN A 60 11.74 -21.30 -10.67
N ASN A 61 11.40 -20.63 -9.56
CA ASN A 61 12.04 -19.38 -9.14
C ASN A 61 12.52 -19.49 -7.69
N GLU A 62 13.82 -19.73 -7.52
CA GLU A 62 14.45 -19.92 -6.20
C GLU A 62 14.28 -18.70 -5.28
N LEU A 63 14.39 -17.47 -5.81
CA LEU A 63 14.18 -16.26 -5.02
C LEU A 63 12.74 -16.18 -4.51
N LEU A 64 11.76 -16.51 -5.35
CA LEU A 64 10.36 -16.52 -4.96
C LEU A 64 10.07 -17.62 -3.92
N LEU A 65 10.68 -18.81 -4.06
CA LEU A 65 10.59 -19.87 -3.05
C LEU A 65 11.14 -19.41 -1.70
N GLN A 66 12.30 -18.76 -1.69
CA GLN A 66 12.91 -18.24 -0.45
C GLN A 66 12.03 -17.18 0.22
N GLN A 67 11.52 -16.22 -0.55
CA GLN A 67 10.64 -15.16 -0.02
C GLN A 67 9.32 -15.74 0.51
N LEU A 68 8.67 -16.65 -0.23
CA LEU A 68 7.43 -17.29 0.22
C LEU A 68 7.65 -18.17 1.44
N SER A 69 8.76 -18.92 1.51
CA SER A 69 9.14 -19.68 2.71
C SER A 69 9.28 -18.77 3.92
N SER A 70 9.97 -17.63 3.76
CA SER A 70 10.15 -16.64 4.83
C SER A 70 8.84 -15.99 5.27
N ILE A 71 7.89 -15.78 4.35
CA ILE A 71 6.57 -15.22 4.68
C ILE A 71 5.73 -16.27 5.41
N LEU A 72 5.69 -17.50 4.91
CA LEU A 72 4.86 -18.58 5.46
C LEU A 72 5.33 -19.03 6.84
N SER A 73 6.61 -18.84 7.17
CA SER A 73 7.20 -19.16 8.49
C SER A 73 6.86 -18.13 9.58
N VAL A 74 6.31 -16.96 9.21
CA VAL A 74 5.75 -16.02 10.18
C VAL A 74 4.59 -16.68 10.92
N ASN A 75 4.44 -16.36 12.20
CA ASN A 75 3.31 -16.81 13.01
C ASN A 75 2.00 -16.51 12.28
N HIS A 76 1.04 -17.44 12.35
CA HIS A 76 -0.21 -17.37 11.62
C HIS A 76 -1.00 -16.08 11.90
N ASP A 77 -1.16 -15.72 13.18
CA ASP A 77 -1.92 -14.53 13.58
C ASP A 77 -1.19 -13.25 13.12
N ASP A 78 0.14 -13.21 13.28
CA ASP A 78 0.97 -12.10 12.82
C ASP A 78 0.90 -11.91 11.29
N LEU A 79 0.92 -13.00 10.54
CA LEU A 79 0.82 -12.95 9.09
C LEU A 79 -0.57 -12.52 8.63
N ILE A 80 -1.64 -13.03 9.25
CA ILE A 80 -3.01 -12.58 8.97
C ILE A 80 -3.15 -11.09 9.26
N ASN A 81 -2.64 -10.60 10.39
CA ASN A 81 -2.68 -9.17 10.71
C ASN A 81 -1.95 -8.32 9.67
N ARG A 82 -0.76 -8.76 9.21
CA ARG A 82 -0.02 -8.07 8.14
C ARG A 82 -0.76 -8.09 6.80
N LEU A 83 -1.47 -9.16 6.49
CA LEU A 83 -2.27 -9.27 5.26
C LEU A 83 -3.52 -8.38 5.32
N ILE A 84 -4.16 -8.27 6.49
CA ILE A 84 -5.26 -7.32 6.73
C ILE A 84 -4.73 -5.89 6.60
N GLU A 85 -3.58 -5.57 7.22
CA GLU A 85 -2.94 -4.26 7.04
C GLU A 85 -2.68 -3.95 5.57
N LEU A 86 -2.15 -4.90 4.80
CA LEU A 86 -1.92 -4.71 3.37
C LEU A 86 -3.21 -4.48 2.59
N ASP A 87 -4.28 -5.21 2.87
CA ASP A 87 -5.59 -5.03 2.22
C ASP A 87 -6.21 -3.66 2.53
N MET A 88 -6.05 -3.21 3.78
CA MET A 88 -6.42 -1.87 4.22
C MET A 88 -5.66 -0.79 3.44
N LEU A 89 -4.34 -0.96 3.24
CA LEU A 89 -3.52 -0.03 2.46
C LEU A 89 -3.94 0.02 0.99
N MET A 90 -4.12 -1.15 0.37
CA MET A 90 -4.56 -1.24 -1.03
C MET A 90 -5.92 -0.57 -1.22
N SER A 91 -6.85 -0.78 -0.28
CA SER A 91 -8.18 -0.16 -0.31
C SER A 91 -8.12 1.36 -0.13
N SER A 92 -7.24 1.85 0.75
CA SER A 92 -7.04 3.29 0.96
C SER A 92 -6.53 4.00 -0.31
N VAL A 93 -5.58 3.37 -1.01
CA VAL A 93 -5.06 3.87 -2.29
C VAL A 93 -6.11 3.75 -3.40
N ALA A 94 -6.74 2.58 -3.54
CA ALA A 94 -7.80 2.36 -4.54
C ALA A 94 -8.99 3.29 -4.32
N GLY A 95 -9.28 3.65 -3.06
CA GLY A 95 -10.35 4.59 -2.72
C GLY A 95 -10.20 5.99 -3.32
N GLN A 96 -8.97 6.38 -3.67
CA GLN A 96 -8.70 7.65 -4.33
C GLN A 96 -8.94 7.61 -5.85
N MET A 97 -9.01 6.41 -6.44
CA MET A 97 -9.31 6.24 -7.86
C MET A 97 -10.82 6.28 -8.05
N LYS A 98 -11.30 7.12 -8.97
CA LYS A 98 -12.73 7.34 -9.21
C LYS A 98 -13.52 6.03 -9.38
N GLU A 99 -12.98 5.08 -10.13
CA GLU A 99 -13.60 3.79 -10.46
C GLU A 99 -13.70 2.84 -9.25
N PHE A 100 -12.80 2.96 -8.26
CA PHE A 100 -12.71 2.05 -7.13
C PHE A 100 -13.14 2.68 -5.81
N SER A 101 -13.32 4.00 -5.76
CA SER A 101 -13.80 4.78 -4.60
C SER A 101 -15.04 4.18 -3.94
N GLY A 102 -16.05 3.81 -4.73
CA GLY A 102 -17.28 3.20 -4.22
C GLY A 102 -17.05 1.83 -3.59
N LEU A 103 -16.17 1.01 -4.18
CA LEU A 103 -15.86 -0.32 -3.64
C LEU A 103 -15.05 -0.22 -2.35
N ALA A 104 -14.02 0.62 -2.33
CA ALA A 104 -13.22 0.88 -1.14
C ALA A 104 -14.07 1.43 0.01
N GLY A 105 -14.99 2.36 -0.27
CA GLY A 105 -15.89 2.93 0.73
C GLY A 105 -16.87 1.92 1.34
N VAL A 106 -17.23 0.85 0.61
CA VAL A 106 -18.07 -0.24 1.14
C VAL A 106 -17.25 -1.21 1.99
N LEU A 107 -16.07 -1.61 1.52
CA LEU A 107 -15.24 -2.61 2.19
C LEU A 107 -14.52 -2.05 3.42
N TYR A 108 -14.04 -0.81 3.32
CA TYR A 108 -13.30 -0.14 4.38
C TYR A 108 -13.77 1.31 4.56
N PRO A 109 -14.96 1.53 5.12
CA PRO A 109 -15.51 2.87 5.34
C PRO A 109 -14.57 3.79 6.14
N GLN A 110 -13.74 3.20 7.00
CA GLN A 110 -12.86 3.87 7.95
C GLN A 110 -11.50 4.28 7.37
N LEU A 111 -11.13 3.81 6.17
CA LEU A 111 -9.78 4.00 5.57
C LEU A 111 -9.73 5.06 4.47
N ASN A 112 -10.79 5.83 4.33
CA ASN A 112 -10.80 6.98 3.44
C ASN A 112 -9.77 7.99 3.94
N ILE A 113 -8.73 8.19 3.15
CA ILE A 113 -7.78 9.30 3.35
C ILE A 113 -8.60 10.58 3.26
N SER A 114 -8.59 11.40 4.32
CA SER A 114 -9.37 12.62 4.34
C SER A 114 -8.87 13.59 3.24
N PRO A 115 -9.72 14.47 2.71
CA PRO A 115 -9.28 15.51 1.79
C PRO A 115 -8.17 16.39 2.38
N GLN A 116 -8.18 16.60 3.70
CA GLN A 116 -7.10 17.30 4.40
C GLN A 116 -5.77 16.53 4.33
N ALA A 117 -5.78 15.23 4.63
CA ALA A 117 -4.59 14.38 4.53
C ALA A 117 -4.02 14.35 3.10
N VAL A 118 -4.88 14.26 2.08
CA VAL A 118 -4.46 14.38 0.67
C VAL A 118 -3.81 15.74 0.41
N SER A 119 -4.44 16.83 0.86
CA SER A 119 -3.90 18.18 0.72
C SER A 119 -2.54 18.36 1.39
N ILE A 120 -2.33 17.76 2.56
CA ILE A 120 -1.03 17.81 3.26
C ILE A 120 0.08 17.20 2.39
N ILE A 121 -0.17 16.03 1.78
CA ILE A 121 0.82 15.38 0.90
C ILE A 121 1.05 16.19 -0.38
N GLN A 122 -0.01 16.69 -1.01
CA GLN A 122 0.10 17.56 -2.20
C GLN A 122 0.91 18.82 -1.91
N GLN A 123 0.68 19.47 -0.77
CA GLN A 123 1.44 20.65 -0.34
C GLN A 123 2.92 20.30 -0.14
N LEU A 124 3.23 19.16 0.49
CA LEU A 124 4.60 18.73 0.70
C LEU A 124 5.31 18.45 -0.63
N VAL A 125 4.69 17.68 -1.54
CA VAL A 125 5.22 17.39 -2.88
C VAL A 125 5.45 18.67 -3.67
N SER A 126 4.44 19.55 -3.73
CA SER A 126 4.47 20.80 -4.50
C SER A 126 5.51 21.78 -3.98
N SER A 127 5.78 21.76 -2.66
CA SER A 127 6.77 22.64 -2.05
C SER A 127 8.23 22.27 -2.34
N GLY A 128 8.49 21.04 -2.81
CA GLY A 128 9.85 20.50 -2.95
C GLY A 128 10.58 20.23 -1.63
N ALA A 129 9.92 20.41 -0.48
CA ALA A 129 10.50 20.12 0.82
C ALA A 129 10.64 18.61 1.03
N LYS A 130 11.72 18.18 1.69
CA LYS A 130 11.90 16.75 2.04
C LYS A 130 11.09 16.33 3.25
N MET A 131 10.73 17.29 4.10
CA MET A 131 10.01 17.03 5.34
C MET A 131 9.32 18.27 5.87
N PHE A 132 8.42 18.08 6.83
CA PHE A 132 7.92 19.15 7.69
C PHE A 132 8.07 18.79 9.16
N MET A 133 8.17 19.80 10.03
CA MET A 133 8.39 19.63 11.46
C MET A 133 7.29 20.32 12.27
N GLU A 134 6.82 19.63 13.31
CA GLU A 134 5.88 20.14 14.27
C GLU A 134 6.53 21.19 15.19
N ARG A 135 5.92 22.38 15.22
CA ARG A 135 6.18 23.46 16.15
C ARG A 135 4.98 23.65 17.06
N LYS A 136 5.12 23.15 18.30
CA LYS A 136 4.12 23.31 19.36
C LYS A 136 4.15 24.71 19.94
N PHE A 137 2.99 25.30 20.19
CA PHE A 137 2.84 26.56 20.92
C PHE A 137 2.35 26.28 22.33
N MET A 138 2.77 27.10 23.30
CA MET A 138 2.53 26.80 24.72
C MET A 138 1.08 27.01 25.17
N THR A 139 0.23 27.76 24.45
CA THR A 139 -1.20 27.91 24.79
C THR A 139 -2.04 28.46 23.61
N GLY A 140 -3.23 27.89 23.39
CA GLY A 140 -4.33 28.43 22.56
C GLY A 140 -4.14 28.46 21.05
N ASN A 141 -2.90 28.47 20.57
CA ASN A 141 -2.58 28.47 19.15
C ASN A 141 -2.49 27.06 18.59
N LEU A 142 -2.97 26.90 17.36
CA LEU A 142 -2.80 25.68 16.59
C LEU A 142 -1.30 25.40 16.39
N ASN A 143 -0.93 24.11 16.42
CA ASN A 143 0.42 23.68 16.06
C ASN A 143 0.76 24.21 14.65
N GLN A 144 2.02 24.54 14.40
CA GLN A 144 2.46 24.84 13.04
C GLN A 144 3.32 23.69 12.54
N TYR A 145 3.16 23.35 11.27
CA TYR A 145 3.96 22.33 10.61
C TYR A 145 4.82 23.03 9.56
N ILE A 146 6.10 23.23 9.88
CA ILE A 146 7.02 24.05 9.08
C ILE A 146 7.71 23.17 8.05
N LEU A 147 7.67 23.57 6.78
CA LEU A 147 8.38 22.91 5.68
C LEU A 147 9.90 23.11 5.83
N LEU A 148 10.67 22.04 5.65
CA LEU A 148 12.12 22.04 5.83
C LEU A 148 12.83 21.30 4.69
N GLU A 149 14.13 21.59 4.55
CA GLU A 149 15.02 20.93 3.59
C GLU A 149 14.52 20.97 2.14
N GLY A 150 14.35 22.19 1.60
CA GLY A 150 14.03 22.41 0.18
C GLY A 150 12.74 23.17 -0.08
N GLY A 151 11.89 23.37 0.93
CA GLY A 151 10.70 24.21 0.84
C GLY A 151 10.67 25.33 1.87
N VAL A 152 9.78 26.30 1.65
CA VAL A 152 9.55 27.46 2.52
C VAL A 152 8.06 27.54 2.84
N GLY A 153 7.73 27.81 4.10
CA GLY A 153 6.35 28.01 4.55
C GLY A 153 5.88 26.96 5.54
N THR A 154 4.56 26.81 5.64
CA THR A 154 3.90 25.89 6.56
C THR A 154 2.84 25.08 5.83
N ILE A 155 2.61 23.85 6.28
CA ILE A 155 1.43 23.09 5.88
C ILE A 155 0.18 23.81 6.38
N THR A 156 -0.76 24.01 5.48
CA THR A 156 -2.09 24.56 5.76
C THR A 156 -3.09 23.42 5.97
N TYR A 157 -3.95 23.56 6.97
CA TYR A 157 -4.96 22.57 7.34
C TYR A 157 -6.14 23.30 8.02
N ASN A 158 -7.36 22.77 7.82
CA ASN A 158 -8.61 23.47 8.18
C ASN A 158 -9.34 22.79 9.35
N GLU A 159 -9.15 21.48 9.51
CA GLU A 159 -9.76 20.64 10.53
C GLU A 159 -8.75 20.30 11.61
N ALA A 160 -8.42 21.30 12.43
CA ALA A 160 -7.34 21.19 13.41
C ALA A 160 -7.51 20.07 14.44
N ARG A 161 -8.74 19.63 14.70
CA ARG A 161 -9.03 18.53 15.62
C ARG A 161 -8.66 17.15 15.06
N PHE A 162 -8.51 17.03 13.74
CA PHE A 162 -8.23 15.78 13.03
C PHE A 162 -6.81 15.72 12.47
N ILE A 163 -5.99 16.77 12.64
CA ILE A 163 -4.62 16.81 12.09
C ILE A 163 -3.76 15.64 12.59
N GLU A 164 -3.93 15.21 13.84
CA GLU A 164 -3.21 14.08 14.39
C GLU A 164 -3.62 12.76 13.74
N ASP A 165 -4.92 12.56 13.53
CA ASP A 165 -5.49 11.37 12.88
C ASP A 165 -5.07 11.29 11.40
N ASP A 166 -5.05 12.43 10.71
CA ASP A 166 -4.55 12.54 9.33
C ASP A 166 -3.06 12.15 9.25
N LEU A 167 -2.23 12.70 10.14
CA LEU A 167 -0.79 12.43 10.15
C LEU A 167 -0.50 10.97 10.51
N ASP A 168 -1.20 10.42 11.49
CA ASP A 168 -1.07 9.01 11.88
C ASP A 168 -1.50 8.09 10.74
N THR A 169 -2.59 8.43 10.04
CA THR A 169 -3.03 7.71 8.84
C THR A 169 -1.95 7.74 7.78
N LEU A 170 -1.44 8.92 7.40
CA LEU A 170 -0.40 9.10 6.38
C LEU A 170 0.90 8.35 6.70
N VAL A 171 1.28 8.28 7.98
CA VAL A 171 2.43 7.50 8.46
C VAL A 171 2.15 6.01 8.37
N LYS A 172 0.99 5.55 8.85
CA LYS A 172 0.58 4.14 8.82
C LYS A 172 0.56 3.61 7.40
N ILE A 173 0.12 4.41 6.44
CA ILE A 173 0.07 4.03 5.03
C ILE A 173 1.38 4.24 4.26
N GLY A 174 2.43 4.70 4.93
CA GLY A 174 3.77 4.84 4.35
C GLY A 174 3.91 6.00 3.37
N LEU A 175 2.95 6.93 3.31
CA LEU A 175 3.11 8.18 2.56
C LEU A 175 4.01 9.16 3.33
N LEU A 176 4.01 9.08 4.66
CA LEU A 176 4.97 9.78 5.51
C LEU A 176 5.80 8.80 6.33
N ARG A 177 6.99 9.25 6.74
CA ARG A 177 7.77 8.61 7.81
C ARG A 177 7.93 9.59 8.96
N MET A 178 7.52 9.18 10.15
CA MET A 178 7.69 9.99 11.36
C MET A 178 9.03 9.68 12.03
N ASP A 179 9.74 10.72 12.45
CA ASP A 179 10.81 10.63 13.44
C ASP A 179 10.65 11.72 14.51
N VAL A 180 11.46 11.63 15.56
CA VAL A 180 11.49 12.61 16.64
C VAL A 180 12.82 13.37 16.62
N ALA A 181 12.76 14.69 16.59
CA ALA A 181 13.93 15.56 16.73
C ALA A 181 14.44 15.59 18.17
N SER A 182 15.67 16.06 18.38
CA SER A 182 16.36 16.06 19.69
C SER A 182 15.61 16.78 20.83
N LYS A 183 14.61 17.61 20.53
CA LYS A 183 13.78 18.34 21.50
C LYS A 183 12.36 17.79 21.65
N GLY A 184 12.07 16.60 21.10
CA GLY A 184 10.75 15.97 21.19
C GLY A 184 9.73 16.44 20.13
N SER A 185 10.10 17.35 19.23
CA SER A 185 9.28 17.74 18.09
C SER A 185 9.23 16.61 17.05
N ARG A 186 8.04 16.30 16.54
CA ARG A 186 7.89 15.31 15.47
C ARG A 186 8.30 15.90 14.12
N ARG A 187 8.93 15.07 13.30
CA ARG A 187 9.30 15.36 11.91
C ARG A 187 8.67 14.32 11.01
N PHE A 188 8.12 14.77 9.89
CA PHE A 188 7.44 13.93 8.92
C PHE A 188 8.15 14.06 7.59
N HIS A 189 8.78 12.97 7.17
CA HIS A 189 9.54 12.88 5.92
C HIS A 189 8.67 12.35 4.81
N ILE A 190 8.82 12.95 3.63
CA ILE A 190 8.16 12.46 2.43
C ILE A 190 8.75 11.11 1.99
N THR A 191 7.91 10.22 1.45
CA THR A 191 8.34 8.97 0.82
C THR A 191 8.20 9.03 -0.70
N ARG A 192 8.86 8.11 -1.42
CA ARG A 192 8.63 7.95 -2.86
C ARG A 192 7.17 7.60 -3.16
N SER A 193 6.56 6.78 -2.31
CA SER A 193 5.14 6.42 -2.39
C SER A 193 4.24 7.64 -2.32
N ALA A 194 4.54 8.65 -1.49
CA ALA A 194 3.80 9.91 -1.47
C ALA A 194 3.90 10.69 -2.79
N VAL A 195 5.08 10.74 -3.41
CA VAL A 195 5.25 11.41 -4.70
C VAL A 195 4.47 10.70 -5.80
N ASP A 196 4.50 9.37 -5.83
CA ASP A 196 3.75 8.59 -6.81
C ASP A 196 2.23 8.62 -6.56
N PHE A 197 1.82 8.65 -5.29
CA PHE A 197 0.43 8.84 -4.89
C PHE A 197 -0.15 10.14 -5.44
N VAL A 198 0.55 11.26 -5.30
CA VAL A 198 0.06 12.56 -5.82
C VAL A 198 -0.13 12.52 -7.34
N LYS A 199 0.76 11.85 -8.08
CA LYS A 199 0.57 11.67 -9.54
C LYS A 199 -0.71 10.90 -9.86
N ILE A 200 -1.07 9.91 -9.05
CA ILE A 200 -2.29 9.11 -9.26
C ILE A 200 -3.54 9.93 -8.94
N VAL A 201 -3.50 10.74 -7.88
CA VAL A 201 -4.66 11.52 -7.40
C VAL A 201 -4.91 12.78 -8.23
N ASP A 202 -3.87 13.37 -8.82
CA ASP A 202 -3.98 14.58 -9.66
C ASP A 202 -4.31 14.27 -11.14
N HIS A 203 -4.58 13.00 -11.48
CA HIS A 203 -4.96 12.53 -12.82
C HIS A 203 -6.40 12.04 -12.87
#